data_AF-A0A0A2N734-F1
#
_entry.id   AF-A0A0A2N734-F1
#
_cell.length_a   1.000
_cell.length_b   1.000
_cell.length_c   1.000
_cell.angle_alpha   90.00
_cell.angle_beta   90.00
_cell.angle_gamma   90.00
#
_symmetry.space_group_name_H-M   'P 1'
#
loop_
_entity.id
_entity.type
_entity.pdbx_description
1 polymer ?
#
loop_
_entity_poly.entity_id
_entity_poly.type
_entity_poly.pdbx_seq_one_letter_code
_entity_poly.pdbx_strand_id
1 'polypeptide(L)'
;MKKLMLFILIAVSCNSCNLAKRSILGIDTSPEWLMGEELVKEFDKKKIPIENRFVLDTVSYRKSLIKYYSQELKTMDLSDANDSVYKSKLKKIVKDDSQPVQVRYFDSNYNQIFKVVNCYVDDPITMNWNVNNCFDAFPPKINIEDLNNDHKKLDFFLDHIYTIDGKKSTLETLPKADYYVIVFWNSFFKRPSRKLIKTLKEYENKHKGKSTYVMYVNNQNEQIWSKIDSTQKREILSQY
;
A
#
# COMPACT_ATOMS: atom_id res chain seq x y z
N MET A 1 17.88 45.95 2.82
CA MET A 1 17.73 45.00 3.94
C MET A 1 16.28 44.65 4.29
N LYS A 2 15.37 45.58 4.62
CA LYS A 2 13.97 45.27 4.99
C LYS A 2 13.18 44.47 3.93
N LYS A 3 13.37 44.75 2.64
CA LYS A 3 12.72 44.02 1.54
C LYS A 3 13.23 42.57 1.37
N LEU A 4 14.49 42.30 1.70
CA LEU A 4 15.08 40.96 1.64
C LEU A 4 14.59 40.08 2.82
N MET A 5 14.46 40.67 4.01
CA MET A 5 13.89 39.99 5.18
C MET A 5 12.42 39.61 4.97
N LEU A 6 11.62 40.47 4.32
CA LEU A 6 10.22 40.16 4.01
C LEU A 6 10.10 39.01 3.00
N PHE A 7 10.99 38.95 2.01
CA PHE A 7 11.04 37.86 1.04
C PHE A 7 11.42 36.51 1.68
N ILE A 8 12.35 36.53 2.64
CA ILE A 8 12.74 35.33 3.41
C ILE A 8 11.59 34.87 4.32
N LEU A 9 10.87 35.78 4.98
CA LEU A 9 9.70 35.45 5.80
C LEU A 9 8.54 34.85 4.98
N ILE A 10 8.31 35.35 3.76
CA ILE A 10 7.30 34.81 2.83
C ILE A 10 7.74 33.44 2.29
N ALA A 11 9.02 33.26 1.94
CA ALA A 11 9.53 31.98 1.48
C ALA A 11 9.49 30.88 2.56
N VAL A 12 9.74 31.23 3.83
CA VAL A 12 9.67 30.30 4.97
C VAL A 12 8.22 29.93 5.31
N SER A 13 7.26 30.87 5.16
CA SER A 13 5.83 30.59 5.39
C SER A 13 5.16 29.79 4.29
N CYS A 14 5.66 29.81 3.04
CA CYS A 14 5.16 28.93 1.98
C CYS A 14 5.53 27.44 2.19
N ASN A 15 6.63 27.13 2.88
CA ASN A 15 7.01 25.75 3.18
C ASN A 15 6.24 25.14 4.37
N SER A 16 5.74 25.97 5.30
CA SER A 16 4.99 25.49 6.46
C SER A 16 3.58 24.98 6.10
N CYS A 17 2.97 25.48 5.02
CA CYS A 17 1.68 24.98 4.53
C CYS A 17 1.75 23.50 4.11
N ASN A 18 2.87 23.04 3.53
CA ASN A 18 3.04 21.64 3.16
C ASN A 18 3.23 20.72 4.39
N LEU A 19 3.88 21.21 5.45
CA LEU A 19 4.03 20.48 6.71
C LEU A 19 2.70 20.40 7.49
N ALA A 20 1.97 21.53 7.57
CA ALA A 20 0.64 21.57 8.18
C ALA A 20 -0.34 20.66 7.44
N LYS A 21 -0.36 20.70 6.10
CA LYS A 21 -1.20 19.81 5.27
C LYS A 21 -0.85 18.34 5.47
N ARG A 22 0.44 17.98 5.52
CA ARG A 22 0.90 16.61 5.82
C ARG A 22 0.46 16.15 7.21
N SER A 23 0.59 17.00 8.23
CA SER A 23 0.16 16.71 9.59
C SER A 23 -1.37 16.49 9.69
N ILE A 24 -2.17 17.35 9.02
CA ILE A 24 -3.65 17.22 8.95
C ILE A 24 -4.06 15.90 8.26
N LEU A 25 -3.32 15.50 7.22
CA LEU A 25 -3.51 14.23 6.53
C LEU A 25 -2.96 13.03 7.32
N GLY A 26 -2.31 13.25 8.46
CA GLY A 26 -1.70 12.22 9.29
C GLY A 26 -0.50 11.53 8.64
N ILE A 27 0.23 12.27 7.80
CA ILE A 27 1.50 11.85 7.20
C ILE A 27 2.63 12.20 8.18
N ASP A 28 3.43 11.20 8.56
CA ASP A 28 4.60 11.39 9.41
C ASP A 28 5.66 12.24 8.70
N THR A 29 6.17 13.27 9.37
CA THR A 29 7.19 14.16 8.81
C THR A 29 8.61 13.65 9.06
N SER A 30 8.78 12.69 9.96
CA SER A 30 10.08 12.11 10.34
C SER A 30 9.97 10.58 10.45
N PRO A 31 9.69 9.86 9.34
CA PRO A 31 9.59 8.41 9.40
C PRO A 31 10.93 7.75 9.69
N GLU A 32 10.91 6.81 10.62
CA GLU A 32 12.05 5.97 10.98
C GLU A 32 11.97 4.60 10.30
N TRP A 33 13.14 4.05 9.98
CA TRP A 33 13.27 2.71 9.42
C TRP A 33 12.93 1.70 10.52
N LEU A 34 11.93 0.84 10.30
CA LEU A 34 11.45 -0.08 11.32
C LEU A 34 12.01 -1.47 11.11
N MET A 35 12.59 -2.04 12.16
CA MET A 35 13.09 -3.43 12.20
C MET A 35 12.80 -4.06 13.56
N GLY A 36 12.81 -5.40 13.60
CA GLY A 36 12.76 -6.17 14.85
C GLY A 36 11.63 -5.75 15.79
N GLU A 37 11.98 -5.37 17.02
CA GLU A 37 11.02 -5.01 18.07
C GLU A 37 10.16 -3.77 17.74
N GLU A 38 10.71 -2.78 17.04
CA GLU A 38 9.97 -1.56 16.71
C GLU A 38 8.82 -1.84 15.74
N LEU A 39 9.09 -2.72 14.77
CA LEU A 39 8.09 -3.22 13.85
C LEU A 39 6.99 -3.99 14.61
N VAL A 40 7.37 -4.87 15.54
CA VAL A 40 6.44 -5.62 16.40
C VAL A 40 5.52 -4.67 17.19
N LYS A 41 6.08 -3.63 17.81
CA LYS A 41 5.31 -2.60 18.53
C LYS A 41 4.27 -1.93 17.64
N GLU A 42 4.58 -1.68 16.38
CA GLU A 42 3.65 -1.06 15.44
C GLU A 42 2.47 -1.98 15.05
N PHE A 43 2.68 -3.30 15.02
CA PHE A 43 1.60 -4.30 14.89
C PHE A 43 0.74 -4.38 16.15
N ASP A 44 1.38 -4.41 17.34
CA ASP A 44 0.70 -4.51 18.63
C ASP A 44 -0.22 -3.31 18.89
N LYS A 45 0.26 -2.11 18.57
CA LYS A 45 -0.54 -0.87 18.63
C LYS A 45 -1.83 -0.94 17.82
N LYS A 46 -1.84 -1.73 16.75
CA LYS A 46 -3.00 -1.95 15.87
C LYS A 46 -3.79 -3.21 16.22
N LYS A 47 -3.36 -3.95 17.26
CA LYS A 47 -3.94 -5.21 17.71
C LYS A 47 -4.03 -6.23 16.57
N ILE A 48 -2.97 -6.36 15.78
CA ILE A 48 -2.91 -7.34 14.69
C ILE A 48 -2.39 -8.67 15.27
N PRO A 49 -3.08 -9.81 15.08
CA PRO A 49 -2.63 -11.11 15.57
C PRO A 49 -1.28 -11.52 14.95
N ILE A 50 -0.48 -12.32 15.65
CA ILE A 50 0.90 -12.66 15.27
C ILE A 50 0.96 -13.37 13.92
N GLU A 51 0.03 -14.30 13.70
CA GLU A 51 -0.13 -15.11 12.51
C GLU A 51 -0.58 -14.32 11.26
N ASN A 52 -0.90 -13.03 11.42
CA ASN A 52 -1.30 -12.13 10.34
C ASN A 52 -0.29 -11.00 10.08
N ARG A 53 0.91 -11.04 10.69
CA ARG A 53 1.92 -9.98 10.60
C ARG A 53 2.94 -10.24 9.51
N PHE A 54 3.01 -9.34 8.54
CA PHE A 54 3.86 -9.49 7.38
C PHE A 54 4.60 -8.20 7.03
N VAL A 55 5.72 -8.32 6.33
CA VAL A 55 6.60 -7.23 5.91
C VAL A 55 6.83 -7.32 4.42
N LEU A 56 6.77 -6.18 3.75
CA LEU A 56 7.07 -6.08 2.33
C LEU A 56 8.58 -5.91 2.10
N ASP A 57 9.21 -6.81 1.35
CA ASP A 57 10.47 -6.49 0.68
C ASP A 57 10.17 -5.48 -0.43
N THR A 58 10.37 -4.22 -0.06
CA THR A 58 10.11 -3.09 -0.94
C THR A 58 10.93 -3.18 -2.22
N VAL A 59 12.22 -3.48 -2.09
CA VAL A 59 13.17 -3.35 -3.20
C VAL A 59 12.79 -4.38 -4.25
N SER A 60 12.51 -5.60 -3.80
CA SER A 60 12.06 -6.69 -4.66
C SER A 60 10.69 -6.38 -5.28
N TYR A 61 9.70 -5.99 -4.48
CA TYR A 61 8.35 -5.66 -4.96
C TYR A 61 8.35 -4.55 -6.03
N ARG A 62 9.04 -3.43 -5.76
CA ARG A 62 9.10 -2.29 -6.69
C ARG A 62 9.81 -2.67 -7.99
N LYS A 63 10.89 -3.45 -7.92
CA LYS A 63 11.59 -3.95 -9.12
C LYS A 63 10.67 -4.85 -9.94
N SER A 64 9.93 -5.74 -9.29
CA SER A 64 8.96 -6.61 -9.96
C SER A 64 7.82 -5.84 -10.61
N LEU A 65 7.25 -4.84 -9.94
CA LEU A 65 6.23 -3.97 -10.56
C LEU A 65 6.78 -3.27 -11.81
N ILE A 66 7.95 -2.63 -11.71
CA ILE A 66 8.57 -1.93 -12.85
C ILE A 66 8.83 -2.91 -14.00
N LYS A 67 9.39 -4.09 -13.69
CA LYS A 67 9.68 -5.12 -14.69
C LYS A 67 8.41 -5.60 -15.38
N TYR A 68 7.39 -5.96 -14.61
CA TYR A 68 6.10 -6.43 -15.10
C TYR A 68 5.49 -5.41 -16.07
N TYR A 69 5.37 -4.15 -15.65
CA TYR A 69 4.77 -3.12 -16.49
C TYR A 69 5.62 -2.71 -17.69
N SER A 70 6.95 -2.79 -17.57
CA SER A 70 7.85 -2.58 -18.70
C SER A 70 7.74 -3.69 -19.74
N GLN A 71 7.42 -4.92 -19.32
CA GLN A 71 7.17 -6.04 -20.23
C GLN A 71 5.83 -5.88 -20.94
N GLU A 72 4.76 -5.55 -20.21
CA GLU A 72 3.45 -5.23 -20.80
C GLU A 72 3.58 -4.12 -21.87
N LEU A 73 4.29 -3.03 -21.56
CA LEU A 73 4.51 -1.95 -22.54
C LEU A 73 5.25 -2.38 -23.80
N LYS A 74 6.10 -3.41 -23.73
CA LYS A 74 6.88 -3.91 -24.88
C LYS A 74 6.10 -4.88 -25.74
N THR A 75 5.13 -5.59 -25.17
CA THR A 75 4.27 -6.52 -25.92
C THR A 75 3.14 -5.78 -26.64
N MET A 76 2.93 -4.50 -26.35
CA MET A 76 2.03 -3.64 -27.10
C MET A 76 2.64 -3.25 -28.45
N ASP A 77 1.87 -3.44 -29.50
CA ASP A 77 2.16 -2.88 -30.82
C ASP A 77 1.88 -1.37 -30.78
N LEU A 78 2.95 -0.57 -30.64
CA LEU A 78 2.89 0.87 -30.41
C LEU A 78 2.62 1.70 -31.69
N SER A 79 2.01 1.08 -32.70
CA SER A 79 1.81 1.67 -34.03
C SER A 79 0.40 2.25 -34.26
N ASP A 80 -0.53 2.12 -33.29
CA ASP A 80 -1.96 2.44 -33.48
C ASP A 80 -2.50 3.51 -32.51
N ALA A 81 -3.48 4.32 -32.93
CA ALA A 81 -4.00 5.46 -32.15
C ALA A 81 -4.68 5.07 -30.80
N ASN A 82 -5.04 3.80 -30.61
CA ASN A 82 -5.56 3.23 -29.37
C ASN A 82 -4.53 3.20 -28.21
N ASP A 83 -3.27 3.50 -28.51
CA ASP A 83 -2.14 3.39 -27.58
C ASP A 83 -2.13 4.47 -26.50
N SER A 84 -2.65 5.67 -26.79
CA SER A 84 -2.64 6.78 -25.81
C SER A 84 -3.55 6.49 -24.60
N VAL A 85 -4.73 5.92 -24.86
CA VAL A 85 -5.72 5.53 -23.85
C VAL A 85 -5.19 4.37 -23.04
N TYR A 86 -4.65 3.34 -23.70
CA TYR A 86 -4.10 2.17 -23.00
C TYR A 86 -2.91 2.57 -22.13
N LYS A 87 -1.95 3.35 -22.66
CA LYS A 87 -0.79 3.84 -21.89
C LYS A 87 -1.20 4.68 -20.69
N SER A 88 -2.28 5.46 -20.80
CA SER A 88 -2.86 6.21 -19.68
C SER A 88 -3.43 5.26 -18.61
N LYS A 89 -4.20 4.25 -19.02
CA LYS A 89 -4.71 3.20 -18.13
C LYS A 89 -3.57 2.49 -17.41
N LEU A 90 -2.53 2.05 -18.13
CA LEU A 90 -1.39 1.35 -17.52
C LEU A 90 -0.67 2.22 -16.49
N LYS A 91 -0.41 3.50 -16.80
CA LYS A 91 0.18 4.44 -15.85
C LYS A 91 -0.67 4.60 -14.59
N LYS A 92 -2.00 4.62 -14.73
CA LYS A 92 -2.93 4.66 -13.61
C LYS A 92 -2.84 3.40 -12.76
N ILE A 93 -2.81 2.21 -13.37
CA ILE A 93 -2.67 0.95 -12.64
C ILE A 93 -1.32 0.89 -11.90
N VAL A 94 -0.21 1.27 -12.53
CA VAL A 94 1.12 1.34 -11.88
C VAL A 94 1.06 2.28 -10.67
N LYS A 95 0.45 3.45 -10.83
CA LYS A 95 0.29 4.43 -9.76
C LYS A 95 -0.53 3.84 -8.62
N ASP A 96 -1.61 3.12 -8.91
CA ASP A 96 -2.47 2.48 -7.92
C ASP A 96 -1.75 1.35 -7.18
N ASP A 97 -1.01 0.51 -7.89
CA ASP A 97 -0.25 -0.60 -7.30
C ASP A 97 0.91 -0.14 -6.42
N SER A 98 1.45 1.04 -6.72
CA SER A 98 2.46 1.70 -5.90
C SER A 98 1.87 2.46 -4.71
N GLN A 99 0.55 2.46 -4.53
CA GLN A 99 -0.04 3.16 -3.40
C GLN A 99 0.36 2.52 -2.07
N PRO A 100 0.79 3.33 -1.10
CA PRO A 100 1.36 2.85 0.15
C PRO A 100 0.32 2.21 1.08
N VAL A 101 -0.95 2.58 0.94
CA VAL A 101 -2.05 2.05 1.75
C VAL A 101 -3.14 1.58 0.80
N GLN A 102 -3.43 0.29 0.83
CA GLN A 102 -4.37 -0.36 -0.07
C GLN A 102 -4.80 -1.71 0.49
N VAL A 103 -5.94 -2.22 0.01
CA VAL A 103 -6.40 -3.58 0.29
C VAL A 103 -6.77 -4.29 -0.99
N ARG A 104 -6.46 -5.58 -1.03
CA ARG A 104 -6.77 -6.49 -2.14
C ARG A 104 -7.42 -7.75 -1.59
N TYR A 105 -8.50 -8.21 -2.23
CA TYR A 105 -9.08 -9.52 -1.98
C TYR A 105 -8.82 -10.44 -3.16
N PHE A 106 -8.62 -11.71 -2.83
CA PHE A 106 -8.42 -12.80 -3.76
C PHE A 106 -9.40 -13.92 -3.45
N ASP A 107 -9.84 -14.65 -4.49
CA ASP A 107 -10.65 -15.85 -4.34
C ASP A 107 -9.80 -17.07 -3.93
N SER A 108 -10.46 -18.23 -3.75
CA SER A 108 -9.82 -19.50 -3.40
C SER A 108 -8.89 -20.05 -4.50
N ASN A 109 -8.99 -19.52 -5.72
CA ASN A 109 -8.08 -19.81 -6.84
C ASN A 109 -6.96 -18.77 -6.95
N TYR A 110 -6.81 -17.91 -5.93
CA TYR A 110 -5.79 -16.88 -5.81
C TYR A 110 -5.87 -15.76 -6.85
N ASN A 111 -7.02 -15.59 -7.51
CA ASN A 111 -7.25 -14.50 -8.45
C ASN A 111 -7.73 -13.27 -7.68
N GLN A 112 -7.19 -12.09 -8.02
CA GLN A 112 -7.66 -10.84 -7.42
C GLN A 112 -9.09 -10.54 -7.89
N ILE A 113 -9.99 -10.36 -6.93
CA ILE A 113 -11.42 -10.07 -7.16
C ILE A 113 -11.81 -8.66 -6.73
N PHE A 114 -10.95 -7.98 -5.96
CA PHE A 114 -11.21 -6.62 -5.48
C PHE A 114 -9.92 -5.90 -5.13
N LYS A 115 -9.88 -4.59 -5.41
CA LYS A 115 -8.81 -3.68 -5.02
C LYS A 115 -9.40 -2.31 -4.68
N VAL A 116 -8.95 -1.72 -3.57
CA VAL A 116 -9.13 -0.29 -3.31
C VAL A 116 -7.84 0.29 -2.70
N VAL A 117 -7.48 1.48 -3.15
CA VAL A 117 -6.23 2.15 -2.76
C VAL A 117 -6.54 3.54 -2.21
N ASN A 118 -5.63 4.09 -1.40
CA ASN A 118 -5.86 5.32 -0.64
C ASN A 118 -6.21 6.56 -1.51
N CYS A 119 -5.76 6.65 -2.76
CA CYS A 119 -6.06 7.81 -3.60
C CYS A 119 -7.54 7.92 -4.01
N TYR A 120 -8.34 6.87 -3.81
CA TYR A 120 -9.79 6.87 -4.05
C TYR A 120 -10.60 7.21 -2.79
N VAL A 121 -9.94 7.50 -1.67
CA VAL A 121 -10.55 7.83 -0.38
C VAL A 121 -10.51 9.35 -0.20
N ASP A 122 -11.68 10.01 -0.32
CA ASP A 122 -11.94 11.47 -0.42
C ASP A 122 -10.92 12.47 0.18
N ASP A 123 -10.65 13.54 -0.58
CA ASP A 123 -9.98 14.80 -0.16
C ASP A 123 -11.05 15.86 0.17
N PRO A 124 -10.94 16.70 1.22
CA PRO A 124 -9.84 16.82 2.16
C PRO A 124 -10.05 16.24 3.56
N ILE A 125 -11.29 16.07 4.03
CA ILE A 125 -11.55 15.48 5.35
C ILE A 125 -12.87 14.70 5.34
N THR A 126 -12.84 13.47 4.86
CA THR A 126 -13.44 12.30 5.52
C THR A 126 -12.88 11.05 4.84
N MET A 127 -11.79 10.49 5.38
CA MET A 127 -11.26 9.22 4.87
C MET A 127 -12.24 8.06 5.20
N ASN A 128 -13.24 7.85 4.37
CA ASN A 128 -14.17 6.72 4.43
C ASN A 128 -13.67 5.65 3.46
N TRP A 129 -13.19 4.52 3.98
CA TRP A 129 -12.72 3.41 3.15
C TRP A 129 -13.87 2.64 2.49
N ASN A 130 -15.11 2.81 2.96
CA ASN A 130 -16.31 2.27 2.32
C ASN A 130 -16.78 3.15 1.16
N VAL A 131 -15.88 3.41 0.21
CA VAL A 131 -16.16 4.23 -0.98
C VAL A 131 -17.14 3.48 -1.86
N ASN A 132 -18.20 4.16 -2.32
CA ASN A 132 -19.26 3.56 -3.12
C ASN A 132 -19.84 2.28 -2.48
N ASN A 133 -19.91 2.24 -1.15
CA ASN A 133 -20.46 1.11 -0.38
C ASN A 133 -19.74 -0.21 -0.68
N CYS A 134 -18.44 -0.16 -0.99
CA CYS A 134 -17.71 -1.33 -1.45
C CYS A 134 -17.56 -2.46 -0.42
N PHE A 135 -17.75 -2.15 0.85
CA PHE A 135 -17.76 -3.08 1.99
C PHE A 135 -19.17 -3.37 2.53
N ASP A 136 -20.23 -3.04 1.79
CA ASP A 136 -21.62 -3.37 2.19
C ASP A 136 -22.06 -4.78 1.76
N ALA A 137 -21.27 -5.45 0.92
CA ALA A 137 -21.52 -6.80 0.43
C ALA A 137 -20.28 -7.68 0.56
N PHE A 138 -20.47 -9.01 0.56
CA PHE A 138 -19.40 -10.00 0.63
C PHE A 138 -19.38 -10.93 -0.61
N PRO A 139 -18.21 -11.13 -1.28
CA PRO A 139 -16.95 -10.39 -1.09
C PRO A 139 -17.13 -8.89 -1.41
N PRO A 140 -16.18 -8.01 -1.03
CA PRO A 140 -16.26 -6.59 -1.34
C PRO A 140 -16.37 -6.36 -2.85
N LYS A 141 -17.10 -5.33 -3.27
CA LYS A 141 -17.32 -5.01 -4.69
C LYS A 141 -17.18 -3.53 -4.92
N ILE A 142 -16.49 -3.13 -5.98
CA ILE A 142 -16.42 -1.73 -6.39
C ILE A 142 -16.72 -1.61 -7.88
N ASN A 143 -17.69 -0.75 -8.21
CA ASN A 143 -18.05 -0.44 -9.60
C ASN A 143 -17.12 0.66 -10.16
N ILE A 144 -15.81 0.45 -10.06
CA ILE A 144 -14.79 1.29 -10.69
C ILE A 144 -14.02 0.41 -11.65
N GLU A 145 -14.33 0.55 -12.94
CA GLU A 145 -13.83 -0.32 -14.02
C GLU A 145 -12.30 -0.43 -14.00
N ASP A 146 -11.59 0.69 -13.80
CA ASP A 146 -10.12 0.72 -13.81
C ASP A 146 -9.45 -0.02 -12.64
N LEU A 147 -10.13 -0.18 -11.50
CA LEU A 147 -9.57 -0.89 -10.33
C LEU A 147 -9.63 -2.41 -10.48
N ASN A 148 -10.49 -2.90 -11.37
CA ASN A 148 -10.73 -4.33 -11.58
C ASN A 148 -9.86 -4.92 -12.69
N ASN A 149 -9.17 -4.12 -13.50
CA ASN A 149 -8.48 -4.59 -14.72
C ASN A 149 -7.08 -5.18 -14.48
N ASP A 150 -6.55 -5.10 -13.27
CA ASP A 150 -5.22 -5.57 -12.94
C ASP A 150 -5.30 -6.85 -12.09
N HIS A 151 -5.34 -7.99 -12.77
CA HIS A 151 -5.57 -9.31 -12.16
C HIS A 151 -4.26 -10.01 -11.79
N LYS A 152 -3.32 -9.32 -11.13
CA LYS A 152 -2.17 -10.00 -10.53
C LYS A 152 -2.68 -11.05 -9.54
N LYS A 153 -2.19 -12.28 -9.69
CA LYS A 153 -2.49 -13.36 -8.76
C LYS A 153 -1.78 -13.14 -7.43
N LEU A 154 -2.24 -13.84 -6.40
CA LEU A 154 -1.71 -13.71 -5.05
C LEU A 154 -0.19 -13.98 -4.96
N ASP A 155 0.29 -14.98 -5.70
CA ASP A 155 1.69 -15.40 -5.75
C ASP A 155 2.65 -14.27 -6.14
N PHE A 156 2.25 -13.38 -7.07
CA PHE A 156 3.01 -12.17 -7.41
C PHE A 156 3.37 -11.34 -6.17
N PHE A 157 2.46 -11.23 -5.21
CA PHE A 157 2.69 -10.46 -3.99
C PHE A 157 3.47 -11.26 -2.96
N LEU A 158 3.16 -12.55 -2.81
CA LEU A 158 3.81 -13.44 -1.84
C LEU A 158 5.31 -13.56 -2.08
N ASP A 159 5.76 -13.44 -3.33
CA ASP A 159 7.17 -13.41 -3.68
C ASP A 159 7.97 -12.28 -3.01
N HIS A 160 7.28 -11.29 -2.47
CA HIS A 160 7.85 -10.10 -1.85
C HIS A 160 7.39 -9.89 -0.41
N ILE A 161 6.66 -10.84 0.16
CA ILE A 161 6.09 -10.75 1.50
C ILE A 161 6.73 -11.79 2.42
N TYR A 162 7.18 -11.31 3.58
CA TYR A 162 7.86 -12.11 4.59
C TYR A 162 7.14 -11.97 5.93
N THR A 163 7.21 -12.99 6.75
CA THR A 163 6.86 -12.88 8.17
C THR A 163 7.88 -11.99 8.90
N ILE A 164 7.56 -11.57 10.13
CA ILE A 164 8.48 -10.73 10.94
C ILE A 164 9.83 -11.43 11.17
N ASP A 165 9.87 -12.76 11.28
CA ASP A 165 11.09 -13.56 11.42
C ASP A 165 11.79 -13.87 10.07
N GLY A 166 11.39 -13.19 8.99
CA GLY A 166 12.06 -13.24 7.69
C GLY A 166 11.73 -14.47 6.83
N LYS A 167 10.75 -15.30 7.23
CA LYS A 167 10.33 -16.46 6.43
C LYS A 167 9.45 -16.00 5.27
N LYS A 168 9.75 -16.54 4.08
CA LYS A 168 8.94 -16.29 2.89
C LYS A 168 7.59 -16.98 3.01
N SER A 169 6.53 -16.29 2.62
CA SER A 169 5.20 -16.90 2.48
C SER A 169 5.04 -17.43 1.07
N THR A 170 4.53 -18.65 0.92
CA THR A 170 4.17 -19.26 -0.37
C THR A 170 2.73 -19.77 -0.32
N LEU A 171 2.13 -20.01 -1.48
CA LEU A 171 0.75 -20.52 -1.57
C LEU A 171 0.56 -21.83 -0.78
N GLU A 172 1.58 -22.68 -0.74
CA GLU A 172 1.57 -23.97 -0.03
C GLU A 172 1.62 -23.81 1.49
N THR A 173 2.22 -22.72 1.97
CA THR A 173 2.38 -22.45 3.41
C THR A 173 1.20 -21.69 4.02
N LEU A 174 0.34 -21.09 3.17
CA LEU A 174 -0.80 -20.33 3.63
C LEU A 174 -1.88 -21.25 4.22
N PRO A 175 -2.57 -20.82 5.30
CA PRO A 175 -3.78 -21.49 5.74
C PRO A 175 -4.81 -21.58 4.60
N LYS A 176 -5.53 -22.70 4.52
CA LYS A 176 -6.63 -22.86 3.56
C LYS A 176 -7.75 -21.90 3.93
N ALA A 177 -8.17 -21.08 2.97
CA ALA A 177 -9.27 -20.14 3.11
C ALA A 177 -10.06 -20.03 1.81
N ASP A 178 -11.33 -19.59 1.90
CA ASP A 178 -12.15 -19.30 0.71
C ASP A 178 -11.71 -17.98 0.06
N TYR A 179 -11.18 -17.06 0.87
CA TYR A 179 -10.70 -15.75 0.46
C TYR A 179 -9.38 -15.41 1.12
N TYR A 180 -8.52 -14.72 0.38
CA TYR A 180 -7.27 -14.18 0.87
C TYR A 180 -7.29 -12.67 0.76
N VAL A 181 -6.75 -11.98 1.76
CA VAL A 181 -6.74 -10.51 1.80
C VAL A 181 -5.33 -10.02 2.07
N ILE A 182 -4.85 -9.07 1.27
CA ILE A 182 -3.62 -8.34 1.57
C ILE A 182 -3.99 -6.91 1.96
N VAL A 183 -3.56 -6.51 3.15
CA VAL A 183 -3.73 -5.15 3.67
C VAL A 183 -2.37 -4.50 3.74
N PHE A 184 -2.05 -3.65 2.77
CA PHE A 184 -0.84 -2.83 2.80
C PHE A 184 -1.06 -1.62 3.70
N TRP A 185 -0.17 -1.44 4.67
CA TRP A 185 -0.25 -0.34 5.62
C TRP A 185 1.15 0.07 6.09
N ASN A 186 1.25 1.29 6.61
CA ASN A 186 2.49 1.76 7.24
C ASN A 186 2.23 2.86 8.27
N SER A 187 3.28 3.19 9.00
CA SER A 187 3.28 4.22 10.05
C SER A 187 3.62 5.60 9.53
N PHE A 188 3.98 5.73 8.24
CA PHE A 188 4.14 7.01 7.55
C PHE A 188 2.78 7.61 7.21
N PHE A 189 1.84 6.82 6.66
CA PHE A 189 0.45 7.20 6.42
C PHE A 189 -0.45 6.79 7.60
N LYS A 190 -0.20 7.35 8.79
CA LYS A 190 -0.82 6.94 10.07
C LYS A 190 -2.34 6.91 10.01
N ARG A 191 -2.96 8.00 9.54
CA ARG A 191 -4.42 8.15 9.53
C ARG A 191 -5.10 7.25 8.49
N PRO A 192 -4.64 7.19 7.22
CA PRO A 192 -5.14 6.22 6.25
C PRO A 192 -5.03 4.77 6.72
N SER A 193 -3.85 4.33 7.15
CA SER A 193 -3.58 2.97 7.61
C SER A 193 -4.48 2.57 8.77
N ARG A 194 -4.59 3.43 9.79
CA ARG A 194 -5.43 3.17 10.97
C ARG A 194 -6.90 3.00 10.58
N LYS A 195 -7.40 3.87 9.68
CA LYS A 195 -8.79 3.82 9.26
C LYS A 195 -9.08 2.60 8.38
N LEU A 196 -8.18 2.24 7.46
CA LEU A 196 -8.32 1.03 6.64
C LEU A 196 -8.45 -0.21 7.53
N ILE A 197 -7.50 -0.39 8.45
CA ILE A 197 -7.48 -1.54 9.35
C ILE A 197 -8.74 -1.58 10.22
N LYS A 198 -9.21 -0.41 10.70
CA LYS A 198 -10.47 -0.34 11.46
C LYS A 198 -11.66 -0.79 10.60
N THR A 199 -11.80 -0.25 9.38
CA THR A 199 -12.88 -0.61 8.46
C THR A 199 -12.88 -2.10 8.13
N LEU A 200 -11.71 -2.68 7.84
CA LEU A 200 -11.60 -4.11 7.55
C LEU A 200 -11.93 -4.97 8.76
N LYS A 201 -11.49 -4.60 9.96
CA LYS A 201 -11.86 -5.34 11.19
C LYS A 201 -13.37 -5.31 11.44
N GLU A 202 -14.02 -4.17 11.22
CA GLU A 202 -15.47 -4.05 11.33
C GLU A 202 -16.19 -4.90 10.27
N TYR A 203 -15.69 -4.89 9.02
CA TYR A 203 -16.20 -5.69 7.93
C TYR A 203 -16.06 -7.20 8.19
N GLU A 204 -14.87 -7.68 8.53
CA GLU A 204 -14.64 -9.10 8.89
C GLU A 204 -15.48 -9.50 10.12
N ASN A 205 -15.68 -8.61 11.09
CA ASN A 205 -16.55 -8.88 12.24
C ASN A 205 -18.02 -9.07 11.85
N LYS A 206 -18.53 -8.34 10.83
CA LYS A 206 -19.87 -8.54 10.28
C LYS A 206 -19.99 -9.84 9.48
N HIS A 207 -18.86 -10.36 8.99
CA HIS A 207 -18.79 -11.55 8.14
C HIS A 207 -18.02 -12.72 8.76
N LYS A 208 -18.03 -12.85 10.09
CA LYS A 208 -17.29 -13.89 10.86
C LYS A 208 -17.47 -15.35 10.43
N GLY A 209 -18.53 -15.66 9.68
CA GLY A 209 -18.77 -16.99 9.14
C GLY A 209 -18.07 -17.26 7.80
N LYS A 210 -17.31 -16.32 7.27
CA LYS A 210 -16.58 -16.45 6.00
C LYS A 210 -15.14 -16.86 6.28
N SER A 211 -14.65 -17.82 5.49
CA SER A 211 -13.28 -18.31 5.59
C SER A 211 -12.34 -17.31 4.89
N THR A 212 -11.84 -16.34 5.65
CA THR A 212 -10.94 -15.28 5.15
C THR A 212 -9.59 -15.35 5.85
N TYR A 213 -8.49 -15.42 5.10
CA TYR A 213 -7.14 -15.25 5.63
C TYR A 213 -6.60 -13.86 5.30
N VAL A 214 -6.35 -13.05 6.33
CA VAL A 214 -5.93 -11.64 6.17
C VAL A 214 -4.44 -11.48 6.48
N MET A 215 -3.67 -10.97 5.53
CA MET A 215 -2.25 -10.64 5.68
C MET A 215 -2.10 -9.12 5.85
N TYR A 216 -1.70 -8.66 7.03
CA TYR A 216 -1.39 -7.27 7.26
C TYR A 216 0.09 -7.02 6.94
N VAL A 217 0.34 -6.44 5.78
CA VAL A 217 1.69 -6.23 5.24
C VAL A 217 2.15 -4.81 5.54
N ASN A 218 3.15 -4.68 6.40
CA ASN A 218 3.79 -3.40 6.67
C ASN A 218 4.76 -3.03 5.53
N ASN A 219 4.61 -1.84 4.96
CA ASN A 219 5.49 -1.28 3.93
C ASN A 219 6.11 0.07 4.34
N GLN A 220 6.36 0.31 5.63
CA GLN A 220 6.98 1.54 6.13
C GLN A 220 8.29 1.85 5.41
N ASN A 221 9.17 0.84 5.37
CA ASN A 221 10.52 0.96 4.86
C ASN A 221 10.53 1.33 3.37
N GLU A 222 9.45 1.06 2.63
CA GLU A 222 9.30 1.51 1.25
C GLU A 222 9.34 3.03 1.11
N GLN A 223 8.56 3.69 1.95
CA GLN A 223 8.38 5.14 1.90
C GLN A 223 9.65 5.88 2.29
N ILE A 224 10.53 5.21 3.04
CA ILE A 224 11.82 5.72 3.52
C ILE A 224 12.93 5.46 2.50
N TRP A 225 12.93 4.30 1.85
CA TRP A 225 13.98 3.89 0.91
C TRP A 225 14.26 4.92 -0.21
N SER A 226 13.22 5.60 -0.68
CA SER A 226 13.35 6.66 -1.69
C SER A 226 13.94 7.97 -1.18
N LYS A 227 13.99 8.16 0.14
CA LYS A 227 14.39 9.40 0.81
C LYS A 227 15.75 9.33 1.49
N ILE A 228 16.25 8.12 1.78
CA ILE A 228 17.56 7.89 2.37
C ILE A 228 18.67 7.88 1.31
N ASP A 229 19.87 8.33 1.70
CA ASP A 229 21.02 8.43 0.80
C ASP A 229 21.73 7.08 0.57
N SER A 230 22.75 7.06 -0.30
CA SER A 230 23.50 5.86 -0.65
C SER A 230 24.33 5.28 0.51
N THR A 231 24.76 6.10 1.46
CA THR A 231 25.51 5.63 2.63
C THR A 231 24.57 4.93 3.60
N GLN A 232 23.43 5.56 3.92
CA GLN A 232 22.38 4.95 4.74
C GLN A 232 21.85 3.64 4.15
N LYS A 233 21.67 3.57 2.81
CA LYS A 233 21.29 2.33 2.14
C LYS A 233 22.32 1.22 2.31
N ARG A 234 23.62 1.53 2.23
CA ARG A 234 24.69 0.53 2.43
C ARG A 234 24.71 0.02 3.86
N GLU A 235 24.54 0.91 4.84
CA GLU A 235 24.45 0.55 6.26
C GLU A 235 23.26 -0.38 6.52
N ILE A 236 22.08 -0.04 6.02
CA ILE A 236 20.87 -0.89 6.15
C ILE A 236 21.11 -2.25 5.51
N LEU A 237 21.62 -2.30 4.28
CA LEU A 237 21.87 -3.56 3.58
C LEU A 237 22.94 -4.43 4.25
N SER A 238 23.85 -3.85 5.03
CA SER A 238 24.86 -4.62 5.79
C SER A 238 24.32 -5.32 7.04
N GLN A 239 23.09 -4.99 7.45
CA GLN A 239 22.41 -5.61 8.60
C GLN A 239 21.55 -6.82 8.22
N TYR A 240 21.47 -7.16 6.93
CA TYR A 240 20.77 -8.32 6.37
C TYR A 240 21.77 -9.37 5.88
#